data_AF-A0A096KT92-F1
#
_entry.id   AF-A0A096KT92-F1
#
_cell.length_a   1.000
_cell.length_b   1.000
_cell.length_c   1.000
_cell.angle_alpha   90.00
_cell.angle_beta   90.00
_cell.angle_gamma   90.00
#
_symmetry.space_group_name_H-M   'P 1'
#
loop_
_entity.id
_entity.type
_entity.pdbx_description
1 polymer ?
#
loop_
_entity_poly.entity_id
_entity_poly.type
_entity_poly.pdbx_seq_one_letter_code
_entity_poly.pdbx_strand_id
1 'polypeptide(L)'
;MTAIDRDRARAAFKSYTDAYDATNPRIALKIEHTYHVAEACDAVAREQGWSSEDIDLAWLCGLLHDMGRFEQLRRWDTFKDAESMSHAALGIEVLFGENPADAPAVTSIRDFIDDPAEDELIRASIAYHSDFRLPAQLDERTQSFCDIVRDGDKIDIMRTIADSTVDTILKVDEKTFLGSRFSSPTLAAFDEHRCVARDERNEPADYLVGLICFMFELVYPASRALTREQGDIYRLLDAPFGITRPFTDPATQATWSRLKDEMRDWLARA
;
A
#
# COMPACT_ATOMS: atom_id res chain seq x y z
N MET A 1 -26.28 -3.39 10.95
CA MET A 1 -24.93 -3.63 11.48
C MET A 1 -24.79 -2.90 12.79
N THR A 2 -24.05 -3.47 13.73
CA THR A 2 -23.60 -2.72 14.90
C THR A 2 -22.60 -1.65 14.44
N ALA A 3 -22.72 -0.41 14.93
CA ALA A 3 -21.78 0.65 14.60
C ALA A 3 -20.36 0.27 15.06
N ILE A 4 -19.36 0.56 14.23
CA ILE A 4 -17.95 0.28 14.55
C ILE A 4 -17.46 1.31 15.57
N ASP A 5 -16.96 0.81 16.70
CA ASP A 5 -16.31 1.64 17.71
C ASP A 5 -14.83 1.87 17.33
N ARG A 6 -14.55 3.01 16.70
CA ARG A 6 -13.19 3.35 16.25
C ARG A 6 -12.19 3.46 17.40
N ASP A 7 -12.61 3.91 18.58
CA ASP A 7 -11.71 4.06 19.72
C ASP A 7 -11.31 2.69 20.28
N ARG A 8 -12.26 1.76 20.35
CA ARG A 8 -11.96 0.35 20.64
C ARG A 8 -11.03 -0.25 19.59
N ALA A 9 -11.31 -0.07 18.31
CA ALA A 9 -10.46 -0.61 17.24
C ALA A 9 -9.03 -0.04 17.27
N ARG A 10 -8.87 1.26 17.52
CA ARG A 10 -7.55 1.89 17.72
C ARG A 10 -6.84 1.32 18.95
N ALA A 11 -7.55 1.12 20.06
CA ALA A 11 -6.98 0.55 21.27
C ALA A 11 -6.54 -0.91 21.06
N ALA A 12 -7.33 -1.71 20.34
CA ALA A 12 -6.98 -3.08 19.98
C ALA A 12 -5.73 -3.13 19.08
N PHE A 13 -5.69 -2.29 18.03
CA PHE A 13 -4.50 -2.19 17.16
C PHE A 13 -3.25 -1.76 17.94
N LYS A 14 -3.39 -0.76 18.81
CA LYS A 14 -2.30 -0.31 19.67
C LYS A 14 -1.82 -1.43 20.60
N SER A 15 -2.75 -2.14 21.26
CA SER A 15 -2.40 -3.24 22.16
C SER A 15 -1.66 -4.37 21.43
N TYR A 16 -2.05 -4.67 20.19
CA TYR A 16 -1.36 -5.64 19.35
C TYR A 16 0.06 -5.16 18.98
N THR A 17 0.19 -3.92 18.54
CA THR A 17 1.47 -3.36 18.08
C THR A 17 2.46 -3.04 19.20
N ASP A 18 1.98 -2.71 20.41
CA ASP A 18 2.79 -2.48 21.62
C ASP A 18 3.59 -3.73 22.04
N ALA A 19 3.16 -4.93 21.63
CA ALA A 19 3.89 -6.17 21.88
C ALA A 19 5.12 -6.35 20.97
N TYR A 20 5.26 -5.51 19.95
CA TYR A 20 6.42 -5.44 19.08
C TYR A 20 7.32 -4.27 19.49
N ASP A 21 8.60 -4.34 19.13
CA ASP A 21 9.55 -3.27 19.44
C ASP A 21 9.28 -2.03 18.58
N ALA A 22 8.53 -1.07 19.11
CA ALA A 22 8.23 0.20 18.43
C ALA A 22 9.47 1.08 18.23
N THR A 23 10.62 0.80 18.87
CA THR A 23 11.89 1.49 18.58
C THR A 23 12.53 0.99 17.29
N ASN A 24 12.08 -0.16 16.76
CA ASN A 24 12.45 -0.61 15.44
C ASN A 24 11.78 0.29 14.38
N PRO A 25 12.56 1.00 13.55
CA PRO A 25 12.01 1.94 12.58
C PRO A 25 11.09 1.26 11.55
N ARG A 26 11.26 -0.05 11.28
CA ARG A 26 10.36 -0.81 10.38
C ARG A 26 8.99 -1.05 11.00
N ILE A 27 8.93 -1.27 12.30
CA ILE A 27 7.67 -1.39 13.04
C ILE A 27 6.97 -0.04 13.11
N ALA A 28 7.70 1.02 13.51
CA ALA A 28 7.17 2.38 13.57
C ALA A 28 6.61 2.85 12.22
N LEU A 29 7.34 2.61 11.13
CA LEU A 29 6.89 2.92 9.77
C LEU A 29 5.58 2.22 9.43
N LYS A 30 5.43 0.93 9.80
CA LYS A 30 4.20 0.18 9.51
C LYS A 30 3.02 0.60 10.36
N ILE A 31 3.23 0.99 11.62
CA ILE A 31 2.17 1.58 12.46
C ILE A 31 1.66 2.88 11.82
N GLU A 32 2.57 3.78 11.45
CA GLU A 32 2.20 5.06 10.82
C GLU A 32 1.47 4.85 9.49
N HIS A 33 2.01 3.97 8.64
CA HIS A 33 1.41 3.58 7.37
C HIS A 33 -0.02 3.06 7.55
N THR A 34 -0.25 2.12 8.48
CA THR A 34 -1.58 1.57 8.73
C THR A 34 -2.60 2.64 9.12
N TYR A 35 -2.22 3.61 9.96
CA TYR A 35 -3.12 4.72 10.29
C TYR A 35 -3.41 5.62 9.08
N HIS A 36 -2.40 5.94 8.27
CA HIS A 36 -2.61 6.74 7.07
C HIS A 36 -3.51 6.05 6.05
N VAL A 37 -3.36 4.73 5.84
CA VAL A 37 -4.26 3.96 4.97
C VAL A 37 -5.69 3.99 5.50
N ALA A 38 -5.89 3.80 6.81
CA ALA A 38 -7.22 3.87 7.43
C ALA A 38 -7.89 5.24 7.20
N GLU A 39 -7.16 6.34 7.42
CA GLU A 39 -7.68 7.70 7.20
C GLU A 39 -7.88 8.01 5.70
N ALA A 40 -7.06 7.47 4.80
CA ALA A 40 -7.28 7.58 3.36
C ALA A 40 -8.56 6.85 2.93
N CYS A 41 -8.81 5.64 3.44
CA CYS A 41 -10.06 4.92 3.17
C CYS A 41 -11.29 5.68 3.70
N ASP A 42 -11.21 6.28 4.90
CA ASP A 42 -12.28 7.14 5.43
C ASP A 42 -12.56 8.34 4.50
N ALA A 43 -11.52 9.09 4.15
CA ALA A 43 -11.65 10.30 3.33
C ALA A 43 -12.23 9.98 1.95
N VAL A 44 -11.74 8.91 1.31
CA VAL A 44 -12.23 8.47 0.00
C VAL A 44 -13.69 8.00 0.11
N ALA A 45 -14.06 7.20 1.10
CA ALA A 45 -15.43 6.73 1.27
C ALA A 45 -16.42 7.89 1.51
N ARG A 46 -16.02 8.88 2.30
CA ARG A 46 -16.81 10.10 2.57
C ARG A 46 -17.07 10.89 1.29
N GLU A 47 -16.03 11.17 0.52
CA GLU A 47 -16.15 11.95 -0.72
C GLU A 47 -16.97 11.20 -1.78
N GLN A 48 -16.90 9.88 -1.79
CA GLN A 48 -17.73 9.03 -2.65
C GLN A 48 -19.19 8.91 -2.16
N GLY A 49 -19.54 9.50 -1.02
CA GLY A 49 -20.90 9.53 -0.49
C GLY A 49 -21.40 8.19 0.06
N TRP A 50 -20.49 7.35 0.57
CA TRP A 50 -20.86 6.08 1.20
C TRP A 50 -21.69 6.29 2.47
N SER A 51 -22.37 5.24 2.93
CA SER A 51 -23.12 5.28 4.19
C SER A 51 -22.18 5.49 5.38
N SER A 52 -22.67 6.02 6.50
CA SER A 52 -21.88 6.18 7.72
C SER A 52 -21.24 4.86 8.17
N GLU A 53 -22.01 3.78 8.11
CA GLU A 53 -21.59 2.43 8.46
C GLU A 53 -20.49 1.92 7.54
N ASP A 54 -20.61 2.16 6.23
CA ASP A 54 -19.59 1.73 5.26
C ASP A 54 -18.33 2.59 5.30
N ILE A 55 -18.44 3.88 5.67
CA ILE A 55 -17.28 4.75 5.92
C ILE A 55 -16.47 4.21 7.12
N ASP A 56 -17.14 3.87 8.22
CA ASP A 56 -16.46 3.27 9.38
C ASP A 56 -15.86 1.90 9.05
N LEU A 57 -16.54 1.09 8.23
CA LEU A 57 -16.04 -0.20 7.79
C LEU A 57 -14.82 -0.05 6.87
N ALA A 58 -14.80 0.96 6.00
CA ALA A 58 -13.68 1.20 5.08
C ALA A 58 -12.43 1.63 5.87
N TRP A 59 -12.62 2.52 6.84
CA TRP A 59 -11.59 2.89 7.80
C TRP A 59 -11.05 1.67 8.56
N LEU A 60 -11.94 0.79 9.04
CA LEU A 60 -11.54 -0.42 9.76
C LEU A 60 -10.76 -1.38 8.86
N CYS A 61 -11.18 -1.60 7.61
CA CYS A 61 -10.44 -2.44 6.66
C CYS A 61 -9.04 -1.87 6.41
N GLY A 62 -8.91 -0.55 6.27
CA GLY A 62 -7.62 0.13 6.18
C GLY A 62 -6.76 -0.04 7.44
N LEU A 63 -7.33 -0.04 8.64
CA LEU A 63 -6.60 -0.31 9.89
C LEU A 63 -6.10 -1.76 9.99
N LEU A 64 -6.79 -2.71 9.34
CA LEU A 64 -6.52 -4.14 9.49
C LEU A 64 -5.67 -4.74 8.36
N HIS A 65 -5.51 -4.05 7.22
CA HIS A 65 -4.92 -4.63 5.99
C HIS A 65 -3.52 -5.24 6.20
N ASP A 66 -2.68 -4.60 7.01
CA ASP A 66 -1.27 -4.93 7.17
C ASP A 66 -0.95 -5.62 8.52
N MET A 67 -1.95 -6.15 9.23
CA MET A 67 -1.77 -6.83 10.53
C MET A 67 -0.71 -7.95 10.50
N GLY A 68 -0.54 -8.60 9.35
CA GLY A 68 0.46 -9.66 9.16
C GLY A 68 1.91 -9.17 9.07
N ARG A 69 2.16 -7.87 8.80
CA ARG A 69 3.53 -7.33 8.67
C ARG A 69 4.35 -7.43 9.94
N PHE A 70 3.70 -7.29 11.09
CA PHE A 70 4.34 -7.35 12.40
C PHE A 70 4.87 -8.77 12.68
N GLU A 71 4.03 -9.79 12.45
CA GLU A 71 4.44 -11.18 12.53
C GLU A 71 5.46 -11.57 11.44
N GLN A 72 5.29 -11.05 10.21
CA GLN A 72 6.24 -11.29 9.13
C GLN A 72 7.65 -10.80 9.51
N LEU A 73 7.74 -9.59 10.05
CA LEU A 73 9.01 -9.03 10.50
C LEU A 73 9.57 -9.79 11.70
N ARG A 74 8.75 -10.15 12.69
CA ARG A 74 9.20 -10.91 13.87
C ARG A 74 9.80 -12.27 13.48
N ARG A 75 9.15 -13.00 12.57
CA ARG A 75 9.51 -14.37 12.22
C ARG A 75 10.63 -14.46 11.19
N TRP A 76 10.72 -13.50 10.25
CA TRP A 76 11.67 -13.58 9.12
C TRP A 76 12.56 -12.35 8.93
N ASP A 77 12.38 -11.28 9.71
CA ASP A 77 13.11 -10.01 9.59
C ASP A 77 13.07 -9.36 8.19
N THR A 78 11.99 -9.59 7.44
CA THR A 78 11.80 -9.06 6.08
C THR A 78 10.33 -8.74 5.80
N PHE A 79 10.08 -7.80 4.89
CA PHE A 79 8.75 -7.52 4.33
C PHE A 79 8.55 -8.14 2.94
N LYS A 80 9.49 -8.96 2.48
CA LYS A 80 9.39 -9.61 1.18
C LYS A 80 8.65 -10.93 1.31
N ASP A 81 7.43 -10.98 0.81
CA ASP A 81 6.60 -12.18 0.82
C ASP A 81 7.28 -13.37 0.13
N ALA A 82 8.02 -13.13 -0.95
CA ALA A 82 8.72 -14.17 -1.69
C ALA A 82 9.93 -14.78 -0.95
N GLU A 83 10.46 -14.09 0.07
CA GLU A 83 11.52 -14.59 0.95
C GLU A 83 10.95 -15.08 2.29
N SER A 84 9.62 -14.99 2.48
CA SER A 84 8.92 -15.32 3.71
C SER A 84 7.53 -15.92 3.40
N MET A 85 6.47 -15.40 4.00
CA MET A 85 5.08 -15.76 3.77
C MET A 85 4.30 -14.50 3.34
N SER A 86 3.18 -14.70 2.64
CA SER A 86 2.24 -13.62 2.33
C SER A 86 1.79 -12.90 3.61
N HIS A 87 2.05 -11.60 3.69
CA HIS A 87 1.62 -10.78 4.81
C HIS A 87 0.09 -10.67 4.88
N ALA A 88 -0.60 -10.67 3.74
CA ALA A 88 -2.06 -10.74 3.70
C ALA A 88 -2.58 -12.03 4.33
N ALA A 89 -2.01 -13.19 3.96
CA ALA A 89 -2.37 -14.48 4.56
C ALA A 89 -2.07 -14.52 6.07
N LEU A 90 -0.93 -13.98 6.50
CA LEU A 90 -0.60 -13.84 7.92
C LEU A 90 -1.58 -12.93 8.66
N GLY A 91 -2.01 -11.82 8.06
CA GLY A 91 -3.01 -10.92 8.64
C GLY A 91 -4.33 -11.64 8.88
N ILE A 92 -4.73 -12.51 7.95
CA ILE A 92 -5.90 -13.37 8.12
C ILE A 92 -5.73 -14.36 9.27
N GLU A 93 -4.56 -15.01 9.39
CA GLU A 93 -4.28 -15.91 10.52
C GLU A 93 -4.30 -15.18 11.86
N VAL A 94 -3.72 -13.98 11.92
CA VAL A 94 -3.68 -13.14 13.14
C VAL A 94 -5.08 -12.76 13.60
N LEU A 95 -5.98 -12.39 12.68
CA LEU A 95 -7.30 -11.89 13.04
C LEU A 95 -8.36 -12.99 13.20
N PHE A 96 -8.30 -14.04 12.39
CA PHE A 96 -9.36 -15.05 12.30
C PHE A 96 -8.89 -16.46 12.64
N GLY A 97 -7.60 -16.68 12.84
CA GLY A 97 -7.03 -17.98 13.17
C GLY A 97 -6.82 -18.19 14.67
N GLU A 98 -6.17 -19.30 14.99
CA GLU A 98 -5.65 -19.55 16.34
C GLU A 98 -4.31 -18.82 16.50
N ASN A 99 -4.16 -18.10 17.61
CA ASN A 99 -2.89 -17.41 17.91
C ASN A 99 -1.83 -18.45 18.34
N PRO A 100 -0.64 -18.46 17.70
CA PRO A 100 0.45 -19.34 18.12
C PRO A 100 0.86 -19.11 19.58
N ALA A 101 1.30 -20.17 20.26
CA ALA A 101 1.71 -20.08 21.66
C ALA A 101 2.92 -19.14 21.90
N ASP A 102 3.73 -18.89 20.87
CA ASP A 102 4.87 -17.98 20.89
C ASP A 102 4.54 -16.56 20.37
N ALA A 103 3.28 -16.29 20.02
CA ALA A 103 2.89 -14.96 19.55
C ALA A 103 3.08 -13.92 20.67
N PRO A 104 3.66 -12.74 20.37
CA PRO A 104 3.92 -11.71 21.38
C PRO A 104 2.64 -11.06 21.91
N ALA A 105 1.57 -11.07 21.11
CA ALA A 105 0.23 -10.64 21.47
C ALA A 105 -0.79 -11.67 20.99
N VAL A 106 -1.87 -11.80 21.74
CA VAL A 106 -3.09 -12.51 21.31
C VAL A 106 -4.07 -11.45 20.82
N THR A 107 -4.59 -11.63 19.61
CA THR A 107 -5.68 -10.79 19.10
C THR A 107 -6.67 -11.61 18.29
N SER A 108 -7.86 -11.06 18.10
CA SER A 108 -8.90 -11.59 17.22
C SER A 108 -9.64 -10.44 16.57
N ILE A 109 -10.28 -10.69 15.43
CA ILE A 109 -11.23 -9.75 14.80
C ILE A 109 -12.30 -9.27 15.80
N ARG A 110 -12.66 -10.11 16.79
CA ARG A 110 -13.59 -9.73 17.86
C ARG A 110 -13.08 -8.64 18.79
N ASP A 111 -11.78 -8.35 18.83
CA ASP A 111 -11.27 -7.20 19.58
C ASP A 111 -11.65 -5.86 18.89
N PHE A 112 -11.87 -5.90 17.58
CA PHE A 112 -12.13 -4.73 16.74
C PHE A 112 -13.62 -4.52 16.42
N ILE A 113 -14.36 -5.61 16.18
CA ILE A 113 -15.77 -5.58 15.82
C ILE A 113 -16.51 -6.79 16.39
N ASP A 114 -17.64 -6.55 17.08
CA ASP A 114 -18.43 -7.63 17.70
C ASP A 114 -19.27 -8.40 16.67
N ASP A 115 -19.88 -7.67 15.73
CA ASP A 115 -20.82 -8.18 14.73
C ASP A 115 -20.07 -8.97 13.64
N PRO A 116 -20.38 -10.25 13.40
CA PRO A 116 -19.70 -11.06 12.39
C PRO A 116 -20.21 -10.85 10.96
N ALA A 117 -21.23 -9.98 10.77
CA ALA A 117 -21.88 -9.80 9.48
C ALA A 117 -20.92 -9.41 8.35
N GLU A 118 -19.83 -8.69 8.66
CA GLU A 118 -18.87 -8.17 7.68
C GLU A 118 -17.55 -8.96 7.64
N ASP A 119 -17.45 -10.10 8.33
CA ASP A 119 -16.19 -10.84 8.49
C ASP A 119 -15.58 -11.30 7.16
N GLU A 120 -16.42 -11.80 6.25
CA GLU A 120 -15.95 -12.27 4.94
C GLU A 120 -15.50 -11.11 4.05
N LEU A 121 -16.14 -9.94 4.16
CA LEU A 121 -15.75 -8.73 3.45
C LEU A 121 -14.42 -8.19 3.99
N ILE A 122 -14.27 -8.12 5.32
CA ILE A 122 -13.00 -7.73 5.96
C ILE A 122 -11.90 -8.71 5.54
N ARG A 123 -12.16 -10.02 5.61
CA ARG A 123 -11.23 -11.07 5.18
C ARG A 123 -10.82 -10.88 3.72
N ALA A 124 -11.76 -10.61 2.82
CA ALA A 124 -11.45 -10.39 1.40
C ALA A 124 -10.60 -9.13 1.20
N SER A 125 -10.94 -8.02 1.87
CA SER A 125 -10.17 -6.77 1.76
C SER A 125 -8.70 -6.96 2.17
N ILE A 126 -8.45 -7.71 3.24
CA ILE A 126 -7.10 -8.03 3.72
C ILE A 126 -6.42 -9.03 2.77
N ALA A 127 -7.10 -10.10 2.37
CA ALA A 127 -6.53 -11.16 1.54
C ALA A 127 -6.05 -10.62 0.18
N TYR A 128 -6.79 -9.67 -0.40
CA TYR A 128 -6.57 -9.21 -1.77
C TYR A 128 -5.95 -7.82 -1.88
N HIS A 129 -5.62 -7.11 -0.79
CA HIS A 129 -5.10 -5.74 -0.91
C HIS A 129 -3.76 -5.67 -1.66
N SER A 130 -2.91 -6.69 -1.55
CA SER A 130 -1.60 -6.70 -2.21
C SER A 130 -1.56 -7.47 -3.53
N ASP A 131 -2.66 -8.12 -3.92
CA ASP A 131 -2.70 -8.96 -5.12
C ASP A 131 -2.54 -8.13 -6.40
N PHE A 132 -1.92 -8.70 -7.44
CA PHE A 132 -1.74 -7.95 -8.69
C PHE A 132 -3.09 -7.61 -9.36
N ARG A 133 -4.06 -8.51 -9.28
CA ARG A 133 -5.43 -8.35 -9.80
C ARG A 133 -6.42 -8.99 -8.84
N LEU A 134 -7.60 -8.40 -8.72
CA LEU A 134 -8.70 -8.99 -7.94
C LEU A 134 -9.31 -10.19 -8.66
N PRO A 135 -9.87 -11.17 -7.91
CA PRO A 135 -10.67 -12.25 -8.49
C PRO A 135 -11.90 -11.70 -9.24
N ALA A 136 -12.24 -12.32 -10.37
CA ALA A 136 -13.35 -11.85 -11.22
C ALA A 136 -14.76 -12.09 -10.64
N GLN A 137 -14.87 -12.85 -9.54
CA GLN A 137 -16.15 -13.30 -8.97
C GLN A 137 -16.50 -12.64 -7.63
N LEU A 138 -15.84 -11.55 -7.25
CA LEU A 138 -16.24 -10.78 -6.06
C LEU A 138 -17.60 -10.10 -6.31
N ASP A 139 -18.44 -10.03 -5.28
CA ASP A 139 -19.62 -9.17 -5.34
C ASP A 139 -19.21 -7.68 -5.31
N GLU A 140 -20.08 -6.81 -5.80
CA GLU A 140 -19.81 -5.38 -5.98
C GLU A 140 -19.41 -4.67 -4.67
N ARG A 141 -20.03 -5.05 -3.54
CA ARG A 141 -19.72 -4.46 -2.24
C ARG A 141 -18.33 -4.90 -1.80
N THR A 142 -18.05 -6.20 -1.76
CA THR A 142 -16.73 -6.71 -1.37
C THR A 142 -15.62 -6.18 -2.27
N GLN A 143 -15.86 -6.10 -3.59
CA GLN A 143 -14.90 -5.51 -4.52
C GLN A 143 -14.61 -4.04 -4.18
N SER A 144 -15.64 -3.24 -3.88
CA SER A 144 -15.45 -1.83 -3.52
C SER A 144 -14.57 -1.66 -2.27
N PHE A 145 -14.70 -2.53 -1.27
CA PHE A 145 -13.84 -2.51 -0.09
C PHE A 145 -12.42 -3.00 -0.38
N CYS A 146 -12.23 -3.95 -1.29
CA CYS A 146 -10.90 -4.31 -1.75
C CYS A 146 -10.25 -3.13 -2.50
N ASP A 147 -10.99 -2.48 -3.40
CA ASP A 147 -10.51 -1.37 -4.21
C ASP A 147 -10.13 -0.16 -3.34
N ILE A 148 -10.93 0.20 -2.33
CA ILE A 148 -10.63 1.36 -1.48
C ILE A 148 -9.40 1.15 -0.58
N VAL A 149 -9.18 -0.07 -0.09
CA VAL A 149 -7.99 -0.42 0.69
C VAL A 149 -6.75 -0.41 -0.22
N ARG A 150 -6.86 -0.95 -1.44
CA ARG A 150 -5.78 -0.91 -2.44
C ARG A 150 -5.41 0.52 -2.83
N ASP A 151 -6.40 1.39 -3.00
CA ASP A 151 -6.18 2.80 -3.26
C ASP A 151 -5.47 3.48 -2.08
N GLY A 152 -5.97 3.29 -0.86
CA GLY A 152 -5.38 3.85 0.36
C GLY A 152 -3.92 3.42 0.57
N ASP A 153 -3.63 2.13 0.38
CA ASP A 153 -2.27 1.58 0.47
C ASP A 153 -1.33 2.21 -0.57
N LYS A 154 -1.73 2.24 -1.85
CA LYS A 154 -0.94 2.88 -2.92
C LYS A 154 -0.64 4.35 -2.63
N ILE A 155 -1.60 5.08 -2.07
CA ILE A 155 -1.44 6.50 -1.70
C ILE A 155 -0.36 6.64 -0.64
N ASP A 156 -0.43 5.91 0.48
CA ASP A 156 0.58 6.04 1.54
C ASP A 156 1.94 5.41 1.18
N ILE A 157 1.98 4.43 0.26
CA ILE A 157 3.24 3.95 -0.30
C ILE A 157 4.01 5.11 -0.94
N MET A 158 3.36 6.07 -1.62
CA MET A 158 4.05 7.22 -2.20
C MET A 158 4.79 8.04 -1.14
N ARG A 159 4.15 8.31 0.00
CA ARG A 159 4.79 8.99 1.16
C ARG A 159 5.98 8.20 1.67
N THR A 160 5.77 6.92 1.96
CA THR A 160 6.81 6.04 2.50
C THR A 160 8.03 5.99 1.58
N ILE A 161 7.81 5.95 0.26
CA ILE A 161 8.89 5.98 -0.72
C ILE A 161 9.56 7.36 -0.81
N ALA A 162 8.80 8.45 -0.77
CA ALA A 162 9.32 9.81 -0.83
C ALA A 162 10.23 10.16 0.36
N ASP A 163 10.03 9.50 1.50
CA ASP A 163 10.85 9.63 2.70
C ASP A 163 11.95 8.54 2.84
N SER A 164 12.05 7.65 1.84
CA SER A 164 13.02 6.54 1.82
C SER A 164 14.17 6.77 0.84
N THR A 165 15.22 5.95 0.97
CA THR A 165 16.37 5.94 0.04
C THR A 165 16.31 4.74 -0.89
N VAL A 166 17.00 4.82 -2.03
CA VAL A 166 17.09 3.72 -2.98
C VAL A 166 17.78 2.49 -2.39
N ASP A 167 18.75 2.67 -1.49
CA ASP A 167 19.38 1.57 -0.74
C ASP A 167 18.37 0.89 0.20
N THR A 168 17.57 1.68 0.92
CA THR A 168 16.55 1.14 1.82
C THR A 168 15.55 0.25 1.07
N ILE A 169 15.04 0.74 -0.07
CA ILE A 169 13.95 0.11 -0.83
C ILE A 169 14.45 -0.99 -1.78
N LEU A 170 15.49 -0.69 -2.58
CA LEU A 170 15.99 -1.58 -3.64
C LEU A 170 17.24 -2.36 -3.28
N LYS A 171 17.90 -2.05 -2.16
CA LYS A 171 19.19 -2.65 -1.77
C LYS A 171 20.28 -2.48 -2.83
N VAL A 172 20.23 -1.35 -3.55
CA VAL A 172 21.27 -0.92 -4.49
C VAL A 172 21.75 0.48 -4.14
N ASP A 173 23.00 0.78 -4.46
CA ASP A 173 23.52 2.14 -4.30
C ASP A 173 22.98 3.11 -5.36
N GLU A 174 23.08 4.40 -5.07
CA GLU A 174 22.60 5.46 -5.98
C GLU A 174 23.31 5.45 -7.34
N LYS A 175 24.60 5.07 -7.40
CA LYS A 175 25.35 5.03 -8.66
C LYS A 175 24.79 3.95 -9.58
N THR A 176 24.46 2.79 -9.03
CA THR A 176 23.85 1.66 -9.71
C THR A 176 22.46 2.02 -10.21
N PHE A 177 21.66 2.65 -9.36
CA PHE A 177 20.33 3.13 -9.74
C PHE A 177 20.40 4.15 -10.89
N LEU A 178 21.22 5.21 -10.76
CA LEU A 178 21.36 6.24 -11.79
C LEU A 178 22.02 5.71 -13.09
N GLY A 179 22.75 4.59 -13.00
CA GLY A 179 23.33 3.90 -14.15
C GLY A 179 22.38 2.95 -14.87
N SER A 180 21.22 2.64 -14.29
CA SER A 180 20.25 1.70 -14.85
C SER A 180 19.40 2.32 -15.98
N ARG A 181 18.62 1.47 -16.64
CA ARG A 181 17.75 1.82 -17.78
C ARG A 181 16.33 1.39 -17.51
N PHE A 182 15.39 1.89 -18.31
CA PHE A 182 14.01 1.40 -18.31
C PHE A 182 13.86 0.26 -19.31
N SER A 183 13.33 -0.88 -18.85
CA SER A 183 13.04 -2.05 -19.66
C SER A 183 11.85 -1.80 -20.57
N SER A 184 11.91 -2.31 -21.81
CA SER A 184 10.79 -2.25 -22.75
C SER A 184 9.45 -2.75 -22.19
N PRO A 185 9.34 -3.91 -21.49
CA PRO A 185 8.08 -4.34 -20.89
C PRO A 185 7.55 -3.37 -19.82
N THR A 186 8.44 -2.77 -19.03
CA THR A 186 8.06 -1.75 -18.04
C THR A 186 7.52 -0.48 -18.71
N LEU A 187 8.14 -0.02 -19.79
CA LEU A 187 7.65 1.12 -20.56
C LEU A 187 6.32 0.83 -21.25
N ALA A 188 6.13 -0.39 -21.78
CA ALA A 188 4.86 -0.80 -22.36
C ALA A 188 3.72 -0.78 -21.33
N ALA A 189 3.97 -1.26 -20.10
CA ALA A 189 2.98 -1.18 -19.02
C ALA A 189 2.59 0.27 -18.67
N PHE A 190 3.55 1.19 -18.69
CA PHE A 190 3.28 2.61 -18.50
C PHE A 190 2.43 3.18 -19.63
N ASP A 191 2.81 2.94 -20.90
CA ASP A 191 2.08 3.44 -22.06
C ASP A 191 0.65 2.83 -22.15
N GLU A 192 0.45 1.63 -21.59
CA GLU A 192 -0.85 0.95 -21.45
C GLU A 192 -1.67 1.42 -20.23
N HIS A 193 -1.15 2.36 -19.43
CA HIS A 193 -1.75 2.85 -18.19
C HIS A 193 -2.13 1.74 -17.20
N ARG A 194 -1.22 0.80 -16.95
CA ARG A 194 -1.41 -0.28 -15.97
C ARG A 194 -0.22 -0.42 -15.03
N CYS A 195 -0.46 -1.07 -13.89
CA CYS A 195 0.60 -1.48 -12.98
C CYS A 195 1.57 -2.44 -13.67
N VAL A 196 2.86 -2.31 -13.31
CA VAL A 196 3.95 -3.13 -13.82
C VAL A 196 4.03 -4.44 -13.03
N ALA A 197 3.99 -5.58 -13.72
CA ALA A 197 4.14 -6.88 -13.09
C ALA A 197 5.58 -7.09 -12.58
N ARG A 198 5.78 -8.07 -11.70
CA ARG A 198 7.10 -8.33 -11.10
C ARG A 198 8.14 -8.78 -12.13
N ASP A 199 7.74 -9.62 -13.06
CA ASP A 199 8.57 -10.16 -14.15
C ASP A 199 8.80 -9.18 -15.30
N GLU A 200 8.08 -8.06 -15.33
CA GLU A 200 8.31 -6.96 -16.28
C GLU A 200 9.41 -5.98 -15.83
N ARG A 201 9.90 -6.11 -14.59
CA ARG A 201 10.95 -5.28 -13.98
C ARG A 201 12.30 -5.99 -14.02
N ASN A 202 13.20 -5.56 -14.90
CA ASN A 202 14.53 -6.17 -15.06
C ASN A 202 15.67 -5.29 -14.53
N GLU A 203 15.43 -3.99 -14.39
CA GLU A 203 16.43 -3.00 -13.99
C GLU A 203 15.98 -2.23 -12.74
N PRO A 204 16.90 -1.69 -11.92
CA PRO A 204 16.55 -0.88 -10.76
C PRO A 204 15.60 0.30 -11.06
N ALA A 205 15.79 0.99 -12.19
CA ALA A 205 14.91 2.09 -12.61
C ALA A 205 13.48 1.64 -12.93
N ASP A 206 13.24 0.36 -13.26
CA ASP A 206 11.89 -0.13 -13.53
C ASP A 206 10.99 -0.07 -12.29
N TYR A 207 11.58 -0.12 -11.10
CA TYR A 207 10.82 0.03 -9.86
C TYR A 207 10.21 1.43 -9.73
N LEU A 208 10.92 2.46 -10.20
CA LEU A 208 10.40 3.83 -10.22
C LEU A 208 9.18 3.95 -11.14
N VAL A 209 9.21 3.31 -12.31
CA VAL A 209 8.06 3.26 -13.23
C VAL A 209 6.91 2.47 -12.58
N GLY A 210 7.20 1.34 -11.95
CA GLY A 210 6.21 0.54 -11.22
C GLY A 210 5.46 1.35 -10.15
N LEU A 211 6.16 2.19 -9.40
CA LEU A 211 5.57 3.06 -8.39
C LEU A 211 4.62 4.09 -8.99
N ILE A 212 5.04 4.81 -10.04
CA ILE A 212 4.19 5.83 -10.64
C ILE A 212 3.00 5.23 -11.40
N CYS A 213 3.14 3.99 -11.91
CA CYS A 213 2.03 3.26 -12.52
C CYS A 213 0.89 2.92 -11.54
N PHE A 214 1.11 2.97 -10.23
CA PHE A 214 0.03 2.83 -9.26
C PHE A 214 -1.07 3.88 -9.47
N MET A 215 -0.69 5.08 -9.93
CA MET A 215 -1.59 6.21 -10.13
C MET A 215 -2.60 5.98 -11.25
N PHE A 216 -2.27 5.12 -12.23
CA PHE A 216 -3.20 4.76 -13.30
C PHE A 216 -4.35 3.87 -12.81
N GLU A 217 -4.10 3.09 -11.77
CA GLU A 217 -5.05 2.11 -11.22
C GLU A 217 -5.63 2.55 -9.88
N LEU A 218 -5.67 3.86 -9.60
CA LEU A 218 -6.49 4.42 -8.51
C LEU A 218 -7.95 4.45 -8.96
N VAL A 219 -8.79 3.66 -8.30
CA VAL A 219 -10.16 3.39 -8.72
C VAL A 219 -11.03 4.64 -8.54
N TYR A 220 -10.99 5.27 -7.37
CA TYR A 220 -11.90 6.36 -7.05
C TYR A 220 -11.36 7.75 -7.43
N PRO A 221 -12.20 8.66 -7.95
CA PRO A 221 -11.83 10.05 -8.17
C PRO A 221 -11.27 10.74 -6.92
N ALA A 222 -11.86 10.46 -5.76
CA ALA A 222 -11.38 10.97 -4.48
C ALA A 222 -9.96 10.49 -4.14
N SER A 223 -9.61 9.24 -4.45
CA SER A 223 -8.25 8.70 -4.28
C SER A 223 -7.22 9.47 -5.10
N ARG A 224 -7.57 9.81 -6.35
CA ARG A 224 -6.72 10.60 -7.23
C ARG A 224 -6.58 12.04 -6.73
N ALA A 225 -7.67 12.65 -6.27
CA ALA A 225 -7.65 13.97 -5.65
C ALA A 225 -6.75 14.00 -4.41
N LEU A 226 -6.89 13.02 -3.51
CA LEU A 226 -6.09 12.89 -2.30
C LEU A 226 -4.59 12.74 -2.62
N THR A 227 -4.24 11.91 -3.61
CA THR A 227 -2.86 11.76 -4.08
C THR A 227 -2.26 13.10 -4.53
N ARG A 228 -3.03 13.91 -5.27
CA ARG A 228 -2.58 15.23 -5.72
C ARG A 228 -2.37 16.20 -4.57
N GLU A 229 -3.30 16.22 -3.62
CA GLU A 229 -3.24 17.10 -2.46
C GLU A 229 -2.06 16.77 -1.55
N GLN A 230 -1.83 15.48 -1.30
CA GLN A 230 -0.67 15.00 -0.55
C GLN A 230 0.65 15.36 -1.24
N GLY A 231 0.72 15.18 -2.56
CA GLY A 231 1.83 15.65 -3.39
C GLY A 231 3.11 14.82 -3.35
N ASP A 232 3.14 13.71 -2.61
CA ASP A 232 4.32 12.82 -2.53
C ASP A 232 4.68 12.19 -3.87
N ILE A 233 3.70 11.95 -4.75
CA ILE A 233 3.96 11.54 -6.14
C ILE A 233 4.82 12.56 -6.88
N TYR A 234 4.62 13.86 -6.66
CA TYR A 234 5.43 14.90 -7.32
C TYR A 234 6.85 14.94 -6.75
N ARG A 235 7.02 14.69 -5.45
CA ARG A 235 8.35 14.51 -4.84
C ARG A 235 9.09 13.34 -5.47
N LEU A 236 8.41 12.20 -5.67
CA LEU A 236 8.98 11.03 -6.34
C LEU A 236 9.34 11.31 -7.80
N LEU A 237 8.50 12.06 -8.52
CA LEU A 237 8.79 12.46 -9.91
C LEU A 237 10.02 13.37 -9.98
N ASP A 238 10.14 14.35 -9.08
CA ASP A 238 11.20 15.37 -9.16
C ASP A 238 12.54 14.91 -8.57
N ALA A 239 12.49 14.15 -7.47
CA ALA A 239 13.66 13.63 -6.79
C ALA A 239 13.42 12.18 -6.32
N PRO A 240 13.50 11.19 -7.24
CA PRO A 240 13.25 9.80 -6.90
C PRO A 240 14.11 9.34 -5.73
N PHE A 241 13.49 8.86 -4.64
CA PHE A 241 14.19 8.46 -3.40
C PHE A 241 15.10 9.56 -2.82
N GLY A 242 14.73 10.84 -3.01
CA GLY A 242 15.51 12.01 -2.60
C GLY A 242 16.68 12.36 -3.51
N ILE A 243 16.85 11.67 -4.64
CA ILE A 243 17.98 11.85 -5.56
C ILE A 243 17.68 12.97 -6.55
N THR A 244 18.46 14.05 -6.52
CA THR A 244 18.34 15.20 -7.45
C THR A 244 19.26 15.11 -8.66
N ARG A 245 20.18 14.14 -8.67
CA ARG A 245 21.08 13.89 -9.80
C ARG A 245 20.33 13.18 -10.93
N PRO A 246 20.61 13.51 -12.21
CA PRO A 246 19.99 12.83 -13.32
C PRO A 246 20.56 11.41 -13.49
N PHE A 247 19.80 10.54 -14.17
CA PHE A 247 20.33 9.29 -14.73
C PHE A 247 21.56 9.58 -15.60
N THR A 248 22.54 8.68 -15.58
CA THR A 248 23.83 8.91 -16.25
C THR A 248 23.75 8.75 -17.76
N ASP A 249 22.80 7.96 -18.25
CA ASP A 249 22.58 7.75 -19.69
C ASP A 249 21.59 8.82 -20.22
N PRO A 250 21.96 9.61 -21.24
CA PRO A 250 21.10 10.67 -21.77
C PRO A 250 19.76 10.17 -22.31
N ALA A 251 19.70 8.94 -22.85
CA ALA A 251 18.45 8.38 -23.34
C ALA A 251 17.54 8.00 -22.16
N THR A 252 18.08 7.38 -21.11
CA THR A 252 17.33 7.14 -19.85
C THR A 252 16.80 8.46 -19.27
N GLN A 253 17.62 9.53 -19.26
CA GLN A 253 17.19 10.84 -18.77
C GLN A 253 16.03 11.41 -19.60
N ALA A 254 16.12 11.34 -20.93
CA ALA A 254 15.06 11.79 -21.83
C ALA A 254 13.77 10.99 -21.64
N THR A 255 13.87 9.66 -21.49
CA THR A 255 12.73 8.80 -21.17
C THR A 255 12.11 9.20 -19.83
N TRP A 256 12.92 9.39 -18.78
CA TRP A 256 12.38 9.81 -17.48
C TRP A 256 11.65 11.16 -17.57
N SER A 257 12.21 12.13 -18.30
CA SER A 257 11.53 13.42 -18.51
C SER A 257 10.16 13.25 -19.17
N ARG A 258 10.05 12.41 -20.21
CA ARG A 258 8.77 12.08 -20.86
C ARG A 258 7.78 11.50 -19.87
N LEU A 259 8.18 10.47 -19.12
CA LEU A 259 7.29 9.78 -18.16
C LEU A 259 6.79 10.73 -17.07
N LYS A 260 7.64 11.66 -16.60
CA LYS A 260 7.23 12.69 -15.64
C LYS A 260 6.16 13.61 -16.21
N ASP A 261 6.37 14.12 -17.42
CA ASP A 261 5.44 15.05 -18.04
C ASP A 261 4.09 14.37 -18.30
N GLU A 262 4.10 13.14 -18.83
CA GLU A 262 2.89 12.34 -19.06
C GLU A 262 2.14 12.01 -17.75
N MET A 263 2.86 11.64 -16.68
CA MET A 263 2.24 11.37 -15.38
C MET A 263 1.63 12.64 -14.76
N ARG A 264 2.29 13.80 -14.91
CA ARG A 264 1.74 15.08 -14.44
C ARG A 264 0.48 15.44 -15.22
N ASP A 265 0.49 15.27 -16.53
CA ASP A 265 -0.67 15.49 -17.38
C ASP A 265 -1.83 14.54 -17.04
N TRP A 266 -1.54 13.27 -16.76
CA TRP A 266 -2.52 12.28 -16.31
C TRP A 266 -3.19 12.72 -15.01
N LEU A 267 -2.38 13.05 -13.99
CA LEU A 267 -2.87 13.49 -12.69
C LEU A 267 -3.67 14.79 -12.80
N ALA A 268 -3.29 15.72 -13.68
CA ALA A 268 -4.00 17.00 -13.85
C ALA A 268 -5.39 16.85 -14.50
N ARG A 269 -5.64 15.79 -15.27
CA ARG A 269 -6.91 15.54 -15.96
C ARG A 269 -7.94 14.76 -15.14
N ALA A 270 -7.48 14.13 -14.06
CA ALA A 270 -8.19 13.07 -13.33
C ALA A 270 -9.19 13.53 -12.26
#